data_AF-A0AAV4K902-F1
#
_entry.id   AF-A0AAV4K902-F1
#
_cell.length_a   1.000
_cell.length_b   1.000
_cell.length_c   1.000
_cell.angle_alpha   90.00
_cell.angle_beta   90.00
_cell.angle_gamma   90.00
#
_symmetry.space_group_name_H-M   'P 1'
#
loop_
_entity.id
_entity.type
_entity.pdbx_description
1 polymer ?
#
loop_
_entity_poly.entity_id
_entity_poly.type
_entity_poly.pdbx_seq_one_letter_code
_entity_poly.pdbx_strand_id
1 'polypeptide(L)'
;MERIGLFIDGANVYAAAKRLGWNFDHRKILEHFAGMGALYNAFYYTAVPAQIDDKQKRFVDALTYMGYTVRTRPLRENTDEHGDTSRRASLDIELVTDLLTTESRYDVAVLLSGDGDFERPVEVLRARGKRVIVASIPEMTSYELRNAADEYVDLASIREQVERPGYRLPSEGQRSEGQRSEGRFQDRELRASFYGAGAGGVGDDR
;
A
#
# COMPACT_ATOMS: atom_id res chain seq x y z
N MET A 1 28.47 -2.37 3.03
CA MET A 1 27.24 -2.20 2.25
C MET A 1 26.14 -1.87 3.24
N GLU A 2 25.33 -0.83 3.00
CA GLU A 2 24.23 -0.47 3.90
C GLU A 2 23.16 -1.56 3.89
N ARG A 3 22.58 -1.87 5.05
CA ARG A 3 21.47 -2.82 5.16
C ARG A 3 20.15 -2.08 5.00
N ILE A 4 19.28 -2.59 4.13
CA ILE A 4 18.01 -1.95 3.78
C ILE A 4 16.87 -2.70 4.45
N GLY A 5 16.03 -1.99 5.21
CA GLY A 5 14.74 -2.48 5.70
C GLY A 5 13.62 -1.84 4.88
N LEU A 6 12.83 -2.66 4.18
CA LEU A 6 11.71 -2.20 3.37
C LEU A 6 10.39 -2.40 4.13
N PHE A 7 9.58 -1.35 4.28
CA PHE A 7 8.33 -1.35 5.04
C PHE A 7 7.21 -0.83 4.15
N ILE A 8 6.30 -1.71 3.74
CA ILE A 8 5.29 -1.40 2.72
C ILE A 8 3.90 -1.43 3.29
N ASP A 9 3.27 -0.26 3.32
CA ASP A 9 1.83 -0.15 3.54
C ASP A 9 1.10 -0.55 2.25
N GLY A 10 0.54 -1.77 2.26
CA GLY A 10 -0.16 -2.33 1.10
C GLY A 10 -1.39 -1.52 0.71
N ALA A 11 -2.07 -0.86 1.65
CA ALA A 11 -3.22 -0.01 1.36
C ALA A 11 -2.78 1.29 0.66
N ASN A 12 -1.68 1.89 1.11
CA ASN A 12 -1.12 3.09 0.48
C ASN A 12 -0.58 2.80 -0.93
N VAL A 13 0.19 1.71 -1.11
CA VAL A 13 0.67 1.28 -2.44
C VAL A 13 -0.47 0.98 -3.40
N TYR A 14 -1.55 0.34 -2.94
CA TYR A 14 -2.73 0.10 -3.77
C TYR A 14 -3.44 1.39 -4.18
N ALA A 15 -3.61 2.32 -3.25
CA ALA A 15 -4.21 3.62 -3.54
C ALA A 15 -3.34 4.47 -4.49
N ALA A 16 -2.01 4.35 -4.40
CA ALA A 16 -1.08 4.96 -5.34
C ALA A 16 -1.25 4.36 -6.75
N ALA A 17 -1.30 3.03 -6.88
CA ALA A 17 -1.54 2.36 -8.17
C ALA A 17 -2.85 2.83 -8.83
N LYS A 18 -3.92 2.98 -8.05
CA LYS A 18 -5.20 3.52 -8.54
C LYS A 18 -5.07 4.94 -9.09
N ARG A 19 -4.38 5.83 -8.39
CA ARG A 19 -4.18 7.23 -8.81
C ARG A 19 -3.28 7.33 -10.04
N LEU A 20 -2.28 6.47 -10.12
CA LEU A 20 -1.31 6.42 -11.23
C LEU A 20 -1.87 5.77 -12.50
N GLY A 21 -2.92 4.95 -12.39
CA GLY A 21 -3.52 4.25 -13.54
C GLY A 21 -2.76 2.99 -13.98
N TRP A 22 -1.72 2.57 -13.25
CA TRP A 22 -0.93 1.37 -13.52
C TRP A 22 -0.61 0.64 -12.22
N ASN A 23 -0.12 -0.60 -12.32
CA ASN A 23 0.09 -1.46 -11.14
C ASN A 23 1.55 -1.79 -10.90
N PHE A 24 1.90 -1.90 -9.63
CA PHE A 24 3.24 -2.27 -9.21
C PHE A 24 3.49 -3.78 -9.39
N ASP A 25 4.69 -4.09 -9.85
CA ASP A 25 5.27 -5.43 -9.75
C ASP A 25 6.06 -5.52 -8.44
N HIS A 26 5.56 -6.32 -7.50
CA HIS A 26 6.16 -6.45 -6.18
C HIS A 26 7.54 -7.10 -6.20
N ARG A 27 7.89 -7.89 -7.23
CA ARG A 27 9.26 -8.39 -7.38
C ARG A 27 10.18 -7.25 -7.81
N LYS A 28 9.74 -6.44 -8.77
CA LYS A 28 10.52 -5.28 -9.20
C LYS A 28 10.70 -4.23 -8.10
N ILE A 29 9.71 -4.03 -7.23
CA ILE A 29 9.87 -3.20 -6.03
C ILE A 29 11.04 -3.72 -5.17
N LEU A 30 11.08 -5.03 -4.90
CA LEU A 30 12.21 -5.62 -4.16
C LEU A 30 13.52 -5.36 -4.87
N GLU A 31 13.60 -5.67 -6.16
CA GLU A 31 14.84 -5.52 -6.96
C GLU A 31 15.32 -4.07 -6.98
N HIS A 32 14.40 -3.11 -7.15
CA HIS A 32 14.72 -1.68 -7.19
C HIS A 32 15.34 -1.20 -5.87
N PHE A 33 14.68 -1.43 -4.74
CA PHE A 33 15.17 -0.97 -3.44
C PHE A 33 16.30 -1.83 -2.87
N ALA A 34 16.34 -3.12 -3.19
CA ALA A 34 17.48 -3.98 -2.87
C ALA A 34 18.73 -3.60 -3.68
N GLY A 35 18.58 -2.99 -4.87
CA GLY A 35 19.71 -2.48 -5.64
C GLY A 35 20.53 -1.40 -4.92
N MET A 36 19.98 -0.79 -3.87
CA MET A 36 20.65 0.24 -3.06
C MET A 36 21.64 -0.34 -2.03
N GLY A 37 21.52 -1.61 -1.66
CA GLY A 37 22.31 -2.20 -0.58
C GLY A 37 22.02 -3.68 -0.31
N ALA A 38 22.30 -4.13 0.91
CA ALA A 38 21.97 -5.49 1.33
C ALA A 38 20.55 -5.50 1.93
N LEU A 39 19.59 -6.12 1.26
CA LEU A 39 18.24 -6.26 1.80
C LEU A 39 18.27 -7.10 3.09
N TYR A 40 17.94 -6.48 4.24
CA TYR A 40 17.75 -7.19 5.50
C TYR A 40 16.41 -7.92 5.50
N ASN A 41 15.32 -7.19 5.23
CA ASN A 41 13.96 -7.73 5.15
C ASN A 41 13.06 -6.77 4.37
N ALA A 42 11.97 -7.30 3.83
CA ALA A 42 10.87 -6.55 3.24
C ALA A 42 9.56 -6.95 3.91
N PHE A 43 9.00 -6.05 4.71
CA PHE A 43 7.73 -6.21 5.37
C PHE A 43 6.59 -5.66 4.50
N TYR A 44 5.52 -6.44 4.36
CA TYR A 44 4.33 -6.03 3.64
C TYR A 44 3.11 -6.11 4.55
N TYR A 45 2.46 -4.97 4.80
CA TYR A 45 1.34 -4.87 5.74
C TYR A 45 0.04 -4.76 4.95
N THR A 46 -0.89 -5.70 5.17
CA THR A 46 -2.16 -5.69 4.46
C THR A 46 -3.30 -6.27 5.28
N ALA A 47 -4.47 -5.65 5.18
CA ALA A 47 -5.66 -6.19 5.79
C ALA A 47 -6.34 -7.20 4.84
N VAL A 48 -6.79 -8.32 5.39
CA VAL A 48 -7.44 -9.40 4.63
C VAL A 48 -8.81 -9.69 5.25
N PRO A 49 -9.88 -9.84 4.46
CA PRO A 49 -11.19 -10.14 5.02
C PRO A 49 -11.15 -11.41 5.87
N ALA A 50 -12.08 -11.52 6.84
CA ALA A 50 -12.12 -12.65 7.77
C ALA A 50 -12.20 -14.00 7.04
N GLN A 51 -12.86 -14.01 5.88
CA GLN A 51 -12.76 -15.07 4.89
C GLN A 51 -11.97 -14.54 3.69
N ILE A 52 -10.76 -15.08 3.50
CA ILE A 52 -9.87 -14.73 2.40
C ILE A 52 -10.34 -15.46 1.15
N ASP A 53 -10.59 -14.75 0.05
CA ASP A 53 -10.89 -15.38 -1.23
C ASP A 53 -9.63 -15.97 -1.89
N ASP A 54 -9.80 -16.84 -2.87
CA ASP A 54 -8.66 -17.48 -3.56
C ASP A 54 -7.71 -16.47 -4.23
N LYS A 55 -8.21 -15.31 -4.64
CA LYS A 55 -7.40 -14.28 -5.30
C LYS A 55 -6.47 -13.61 -4.31
N GLN A 56 -6.98 -13.23 -3.13
CA GLN A 56 -6.21 -12.65 -2.04
C GLN A 56 -5.24 -13.67 -1.46
N LYS A 57 -5.65 -14.92 -1.30
CA LYS A 57 -4.76 -16.00 -0.87
C LYS A 57 -3.58 -16.16 -1.83
N ARG A 58 -3.84 -16.25 -3.14
CA ARG A 58 -2.78 -16.31 -4.16
C ARG A 58 -1.85 -15.10 -4.12
N PHE A 59 -2.37 -13.91 -3.84
CA PHE A 59 -1.56 -12.71 -3.72
C PHE A 59 -0.63 -12.75 -2.50
N VAL A 60 -1.14 -13.11 -1.32
CA VAL A 60 -0.34 -13.29 -0.10
C VAL A 60 0.70 -14.40 -0.26
N ASP A 61 0.31 -15.53 -0.87
CA ASP A 61 1.20 -16.65 -1.17
C ASP A 61 2.32 -16.20 -2.13
N ALA A 62 1.99 -15.40 -3.16
CA ALA A 62 2.97 -14.86 -4.10
C ALA A 62 3.96 -13.90 -3.43
N LEU A 63 3.50 -12.98 -2.56
CA LEU A 63 4.37 -12.10 -1.80
C LEU A 63 5.33 -12.91 -0.91
N THR A 64 4.80 -13.90 -0.20
CA THR A 64 5.61 -14.78 0.66
C THR A 64 6.67 -15.52 -0.16
N TYR A 65 6.30 -16.06 -1.33
CA TYR A 65 7.25 -16.72 -2.23
C TYR A 65 8.31 -15.77 -2.82
N MET A 66 7.99 -14.49 -2.99
CA MET A 66 8.94 -13.47 -3.41
C MET A 66 9.94 -13.09 -2.29
N GLY A 67 9.71 -13.51 -1.05
CA GLY A 67 10.58 -13.23 0.10
C GLY A 67 10.09 -12.10 1.01
N TYR A 68 8.84 -11.65 0.86
CA TYR A 68 8.26 -10.70 1.81
C TYR A 68 7.90 -11.36 3.14
N THR A 69 8.14 -10.65 4.24
CA THR A 69 7.48 -10.92 5.52
C THR A 69 6.10 -10.27 5.51
N VAL A 70 5.06 -11.05 5.20
CA VAL A 70 3.69 -10.52 5.11
C VAL A 70 3.03 -10.46 6.50
N ARG A 71 2.57 -9.27 6.89
CA ARG A 71 1.77 -9.03 8.10
C ARG A 71 0.31 -8.83 7.70
N THR A 72 -0.57 -9.68 8.23
CA THR A 72 -2.00 -9.59 7.93
C THR A 72 -2.84 -9.35 9.18
N ARG A 73 -3.94 -8.61 9.02
CA ARG A 73 -5.02 -8.52 10.01
C ARG A 73 -6.39 -8.72 9.37
N PRO A 74 -7.34 -9.37 10.07
CA PRO A 74 -8.74 -9.37 9.67
C PRO A 74 -9.28 -7.94 9.57
N LEU A 75 -10.12 -7.67 8.57
CA LEU A 75 -10.82 -6.38 8.56
C LEU A 75 -11.85 -6.29 9.65
N ARG A 76 -11.84 -5.13 10.28
CA ARG A 76 -12.91 -4.70 11.16
C ARG A 76 -14.00 -4.09 10.31
N GLU A 77 -15.17 -4.70 10.36
CA GLU A 77 -16.41 -4.12 9.85
C GLU A 77 -17.02 -3.33 11.01
N ASN A 78 -17.09 -2.00 10.86
CA ASN A 78 -17.79 -1.15 11.80
C ASN A 78 -19.01 -0.60 11.08
N THR A 79 -20.18 -1.11 11.47
CA THR A 79 -21.47 -0.54 11.08
C THR A 79 -21.80 0.56 12.06
N ASP A 80 -21.95 1.79 11.57
CA ASP A 80 -22.40 2.90 12.40
C ASP A 80 -23.90 2.81 12.72
N GLU A 81 -24.38 3.72 13.57
CA GLU A 81 -25.80 3.79 13.99
C GLU A 81 -26.77 4.05 12.83
N HIS A 82 -26.25 4.44 11.65
CA HIS A 82 -27.03 4.71 10.43
C HIS A 82 -27.01 3.53 9.44
N GLY A 83 -26.36 2.41 9.80
CA GLY A 83 -26.23 1.23 8.94
C GLY A 83 -25.10 1.32 7.92
N ASP A 84 -24.29 2.39 7.93
CA ASP A 84 -23.14 2.50 7.05
C ASP A 84 -22.01 1.62 7.58
N THR A 85 -21.70 0.56 6.83
CA THR A 85 -20.59 -0.34 7.16
C THR A 85 -19.30 0.19 6.59
N SER A 86 -18.45 0.75 7.45
CA SER A 86 -17.08 1.11 7.10
C SER A 86 -16.13 -0.05 7.41
N ARG A 87 -15.36 -0.48 6.42
CA ARG A 87 -14.31 -1.48 6.59
C ARG A 87 -12.97 -0.76 6.67
N ARG A 88 -12.40 -0.68 7.87
CA ARG A 88 -11.06 -0.09 8.10
C ARG A 88 -10.29 -0.98 9.06
N ALA A 89 -9.24 -1.62 8.55
CA ALA A 89 -8.16 -2.12 9.38
C ALA A 89 -6.88 -1.45 8.86
N SER A 90 -6.27 -0.65 9.72
CA SER A 90 -4.91 -0.16 9.52
C SER A 90 -3.97 -1.12 10.25
N LEU A 91 -2.77 -1.29 9.69
CA LEU A 91 -1.66 -2.01 10.33
C LEU A 91 -0.55 -1.02 10.74
N ASP A 92 -0.88 0.25 10.95
CA ASP A 92 0.12 1.30 11.19
C ASP A 92 0.88 1.04 12.50
N ILE A 93 0.18 0.53 13.53
CA ILE A 93 0.81 0.14 14.79
C ILE A 93 1.81 -1.00 14.58
N GLU A 94 1.43 -2.04 13.84
CA GLU A 94 2.34 -3.14 13.49
C GLU A 94 3.54 -2.65 12.69
N LEU A 95 3.30 -1.77 11.71
CA LEU A 95 4.34 -1.19 10.87
C LEU A 95 5.32 -0.38 11.72
N VAL A 96 4.84 0.57 12.52
CA VAL A 96 5.68 1.37 13.43
C VAL A 96 6.43 0.48 14.42
N THR A 97 5.78 -0.57 14.94
CA THR A 97 6.41 -1.51 15.86
C THR A 97 7.56 -2.24 15.20
N ASP A 98 7.36 -2.87 14.04
CA ASP A 98 8.40 -3.58 13.31
C ASP A 98 9.51 -2.60 12.86
N LEU A 99 9.15 -1.39 12.43
CA LEU A 99 10.07 -0.33 12.04
C LEU A 99 11.03 0.05 13.19
N LEU A 100 10.51 0.33 14.39
CA LEU A 100 11.32 0.73 15.55
C LEU A 100 12.05 -0.45 16.21
N THR A 101 11.40 -1.61 16.33
CA THR A 101 11.99 -2.76 17.05
C THR A 101 13.07 -3.48 16.25
N THR A 102 13.02 -3.39 14.91
CA THR A 102 14.05 -3.99 14.04
C THR A 102 15.16 -3.02 13.65
N GLU A 103 15.19 -1.80 14.20
CA GLU A 103 16.15 -0.75 13.81
C GLU A 103 17.62 -1.20 13.89
N SER A 104 17.98 -2.08 14.81
CA SER A 104 19.37 -2.59 14.92
C SER A 104 19.81 -3.46 13.73
N ARG A 105 18.88 -3.86 12.86
CA ARG A 105 19.10 -4.79 11.75
C ARG A 105 19.28 -4.12 10.39
N TYR A 106 18.89 -2.86 10.26
CA TYR A 106 19.05 -2.08 9.02
C TYR A 106 19.73 -0.74 9.31
N ASP A 107 20.32 -0.15 8.27
CA ASP A 107 20.96 1.17 8.31
C ASP A 107 20.06 2.20 7.60
N VAL A 108 19.34 1.76 6.56
CA VAL A 108 18.36 2.56 5.80
C VAL A 108 16.97 1.93 5.92
N ALA A 109 15.97 2.74 6.31
CA ALA A 109 14.57 2.37 6.22
C ALA A 109 13.95 2.95 4.95
N VAL A 110 13.29 2.12 4.15
CA VAL A 110 12.47 2.55 3.02
C VAL A 110 11.02 2.33 3.40
N LEU A 111 10.26 3.41 3.57
CA LEU A 111 8.85 3.41 3.93
C LEU A 111 7.99 3.71 2.70
N LEU A 112 7.25 2.71 2.22
CA LEU A 112 6.25 2.91 1.16
C LEU A 112 4.91 3.26 1.79
N SER A 113 4.77 4.52 2.18
CA SER A 113 3.51 5.15 2.62
C SER A 113 3.60 6.67 2.49
N GLY A 114 2.45 7.33 2.42
CA GLY A 114 2.32 8.78 2.47
C GLY A 114 1.64 9.32 3.73
N ASP A 115 1.33 8.46 4.71
CA ASP A 115 0.56 8.84 5.89
C ASP A 115 1.37 9.70 6.89
N GLY A 116 0.83 10.84 7.30
CA GLY A 116 1.45 11.74 8.27
C GLY A 116 1.66 11.13 9.65
N ASP A 117 0.89 10.09 10.02
CA ASP A 117 1.06 9.40 11.30
C ASP A 117 2.45 8.73 11.44
N PHE A 118 3.19 8.54 10.33
CA PHE A 118 4.56 8.05 10.34
C PHE A 118 5.63 9.13 10.57
N GLU A 119 5.29 10.42 10.59
CA GLU A 119 6.24 11.52 10.84
C GLU A 119 7.07 11.24 12.10
N ARG A 120 6.39 11.00 13.24
CA ARG A 120 7.07 10.83 14.52
C ARG A 120 7.98 9.59 14.57
N PRO A 121 7.54 8.40 14.11
CA PRO A 121 8.44 7.25 13.92
C PRO A 121 9.67 7.55 13.06
N VAL A 122 9.50 8.29 11.95
CA VAL A 122 10.62 8.68 11.07
C VAL A 122 11.62 9.57 11.80
N GLU A 123 11.17 10.59 12.52
CA GLU A 123 12.06 11.45 13.32
C GLU A 123 12.85 10.66 14.36
N VAL A 124 12.20 9.69 15.04
CA VAL A 124 12.85 8.83 16.03
C VAL A 124 13.96 7.99 15.39
N LEU A 125 13.70 7.38 14.23
CA LEU A 125 14.71 6.62 13.51
C LEU A 125 15.91 7.49 13.10
N ARG A 126 15.65 8.69 12.58
CA ARG A 126 16.70 9.63 12.19
C ARG A 126 17.53 10.09 13.37
N ALA A 127 16.90 10.40 14.50
CA ALA A 127 17.59 10.73 15.75
C ALA A 127 18.48 9.56 16.26
N ARG A 128 18.17 8.33 15.87
CA ARG A 128 18.97 7.12 16.15
C ARG A 128 19.96 6.78 15.04
N GLY A 129 20.19 7.70 14.10
CA GLY A 129 21.20 7.58 13.06
C GLY A 129 20.79 6.70 11.87
N LYS A 130 19.50 6.40 11.70
CA LYS A 130 19.01 5.72 10.50
C LYS A 130 18.74 6.74 9.40
N ARG A 131 19.07 6.37 8.16
CA ARG A 131 18.59 7.10 6.98
C ARG A 131 17.19 6.63 6.65
N VAL A 132 16.26 7.55 6.42
CA VAL A 132 14.87 7.22 6.10
C VAL A 132 14.48 7.76 4.73
N ILE A 133 14.04 6.86 3.87
CA ILE A 133 13.51 7.14 2.53
C ILE A 133 12.01 6.91 2.56
N VAL A 134 11.24 7.93 2.21
CA VAL A 134 9.79 7.80 2.01
C VAL A 134 9.51 7.67 0.53
N ALA A 135 8.76 6.65 0.15
CA ALA A 135 8.39 6.38 -1.25
C ALA A 135 6.86 6.35 -1.39
N SER A 136 6.31 7.32 -2.12
CA SER A 136 4.87 7.47 -2.33
C SER A 136 4.61 8.34 -3.56
N ILE A 137 3.39 8.78 -3.79
CA ILE A 137 3.09 9.85 -4.77
C ILE A 137 2.80 11.17 -4.05
N PRO A 138 3.20 12.34 -4.60
CA PRO A 138 3.13 13.61 -3.90
C PRO A 138 1.72 13.96 -3.40
N GLU A 139 0.68 13.62 -4.16
CA GLU A 139 -0.73 13.90 -3.85
C GLU A 139 -1.27 13.06 -2.69
N MET A 140 -0.55 12.01 -2.30
CA MET A 140 -0.88 11.11 -1.21
C MET A 140 0.01 11.27 0.02
N THR A 141 1.00 12.17 -0.04
CA THR A 141 2.01 12.29 1.00
C THR A 141 1.77 13.54 1.80
N SER A 142 1.68 13.41 3.12
CA SER A 142 1.64 14.56 4.01
C SER A 142 2.93 15.39 3.90
N TYR A 143 2.80 16.70 4.08
CA TYR A 143 3.95 17.59 4.02
C TYR A 143 4.93 17.30 5.17
N GLU A 144 4.37 16.99 6.33
CA GLU A 144 5.07 16.68 7.58
C GLU A 144 5.95 15.44 7.43
N LEU A 145 5.40 14.32 6.93
CA LEU A 145 6.18 13.10 6.68
C LEU A 145 7.30 13.36 5.66
N ARG A 146 6.99 14.09 4.58
CA ARG A 146 7.97 14.40 3.55
C ARG A 146 9.11 15.27 4.08
N ASN A 147 8.81 16.23 4.96
CA ASN A 147 9.78 17.07 5.63
C ASN A 147 10.63 16.28 6.65
N ALA A 148 10.04 15.30 7.31
CA ALA A 148 10.73 14.46 8.29
C ALA A 148 11.70 13.46 7.66
N ALA A 149 11.49 13.03 6.40
CA ALA A 149 12.36 12.07 5.71
C ALA A 149 13.71 12.67 5.26
N ASP A 150 14.74 11.82 5.09
CA ASP A 150 16.01 12.24 4.49
C ASP A 150 15.92 12.29 2.96
N GLU A 151 15.09 11.42 2.38
CA GLU A 151 14.86 11.35 0.94
C GLU A 151 13.40 11.01 0.65
N TYR A 152 12.91 11.56 -0.47
CA TYR A 152 11.59 11.28 -0.98
C TYR A 152 11.68 10.74 -2.40
N VAL A 153 11.12 9.54 -2.62
CA VAL A 153 11.04 8.89 -3.93
C VAL A 153 9.60 8.99 -4.42
N ASP A 154 9.40 9.69 -5.54
CA ASP A 154 8.11 9.68 -6.23
C ASP A 154 7.94 8.36 -6.98
N LEU A 155 6.97 7.55 -6.59
CA LEU A 155 6.67 6.27 -7.24
C LEU A 155 6.30 6.43 -8.72
N ALA A 156 5.76 7.59 -9.12
CA ALA A 156 5.51 7.90 -10.53
C ALA A 156 6.82 8.00 -11.34
N SER A 157 7.88 8.55 -10.72
CA SER A 157 9.17 8.76 -11.37
C SER A 157 9.94 7.47 -11.66
N ILE A 158 9.66 6.39 -10.91
CA ILE A 158 10.32 5.09 -11.03
C ILE A 158 9.45 4.04 -11.75
N ARG A 159 8.43 4.49 -12.50
CA ARG A 159 7.46 3.61 -13.18
C ARG A 159 8.14 2.51 -13.99
N GLU A 160 9.12 2.85 -14.82
CA GLU A 160 9.80 1.88 -15.69
C GLU A 160 10.45 0.74 -14.91
N GLN A 161 10.93 1.06 -13.71
CA GLN A 161 11.61 0.13 -12.82
C GLN A 161 10.63 -0.72 -12.02
N VAL A 162 9.40 -0.26 -11.73
CA VAL A 162 8.49 -0.95 -10.79
C VAL A 162 7.12 -1.32 -11.36
N GLU A 163 6.78 -0.94 -12.59
CA GLU A 163 5.49 -1.28 -13.20
C GLU A 163 5.41 -2.76 -13.59
N ARG A 164 4.24 -3.35 -13.35
CA ARG A 164 3.84 -4.65 -13.88
C ARG A 164 3.40 -4.52 -15.35
N PRO A 165 4.16 -5.08 -16.31
CA PRO A 165 3.82 -4.94 -17.72
C PRO A 165 2.46 -5.54 -18.06
N GLY A 166 1.67 -4.83 -18.87
CA GLY A 166 0.43 -5.35 -19.46
C GLY A 166 -0.77 -5.44 -18.52
N TYR A 167 -0.69 -4.97 -17.28
CA TYR A 167 -1.84 -4.92 -16.37
C TYR A 167 -2.59 -3.59 -16.52
N ARG A 168 -3.88 -3.64 -16.87
CA ARG A 168 -4.81 -2.50 -16.78
C ARG A 168 -5.76 -2.67 -15.60
N LEU A 169 -6.06 -1.59 -14.90
CA LEU A 169 -7.04 -1.61 -13.82
C LEU A 169 -8.44 -1.96 -14.38
N PRO A 170 -9.23 -2.80 -13.68
CA PRO A 170 -10.57 -3.19 -14.13
C PRO A 170 -11.53 -2.01 -14.41
N SER A 171 -11.25 -0.82 -13.88
CA SER A 171 -12.06 0.39 -14.05
C SER A 171 -11.95 1.05 -15.43
N GLU A 172 -11.07 0.60 -16.32
CA GLU A 172 -10.92 1.16 -17.67
C GLU A 172 -11.89 0.56 -18.72
N GLY A 173 -12.72 -0.42 -18.35
CA GLY A 173 -13.64 -1.11 -19.26
C GLY A 173 -15.01 -0.44 -19.49
N GLN A 174 -15.35 0.62 -18.76
CA GLN A 174 -16.67 1.28 -18.85
C GLN A 174 -16.58 2.81 -18.65
N ARG A 175 -15.81 3.50 -19.48
CA ARG A 175 -15.97 4.95 -19.66
C ARG A 175 -16.00 5.30 -21.14
N SER A 176 -17.09 4.91 -21.79
CA SER A 176 -17.49 5.45 -23.09
C SER A 176 -18.23 6.77 -22.85
N GLU A 177 -17.68 7.84 -23.41
CA GLU A 177 -18.29 9.11 -23.82
C GLU A 177 -19.62 9.53 -23.17
N GLY A 178 -19.56 10.53 -22.27
CA GLY A 178 -20.74 11.30 -21.89
C GLY A 178 -20.56 12.07 -20.59
N GLN A 179 -20.51 13.40 -20.70
CA GLN A 179 -20.68 14.42 -19.65
C GLN A 179 -19.46 14.76 -18.77
N ARG A 180 -18.81 15.84 -19.20
CA ARG A 180 -18.11 16.79 -18.31
C ARG A 180 -19.16 17.66 -17.61
N SER A 181 -19.25 17.58 -16.29
CA SER A 181 -19.71 18.69 -15.44
C SER A 181 -19.16 18.55 -14.02
N GLU A 182 -18.68 19.66 -13.50
CA GLU A 182 -18.04 19.86 -12.19
C GLU A 182 -18.96 19.55 -11.01
N GLY A 183 -18.39 19.16 -9.86
CA GLY A 183 -19.07 19.26 -8.56
C GLY A 183 -18.61 18.24 -7.51
N ARG A 184 -18.22 18.76 -6.33
CA ARG A 184 -17.88 18.09 -5.07
C ARG A 184 -18.78 16.89 -4.67
N PHE A 185 -18.23 16.06 -3.77
CA PHE A 185 -18.82 14.89 -3.07
C PHE A 185 -18.79 13.61 -3.94
N GLN A 186 -18.23 12.46 -3.56
CA GLN A 186 -18.10 11.80 -2.26
C GLN A 186 -16.85 10.89 -2.23
N ASP A 187 -16.03 11.00 -1.18
CA ASP A 187 -14.87 10.14 -0.88
C ASP A 187 -15.24 8.92 -0.01
N ARG A 188 -16.46 8.39 -0.18
CA ARG A 188 -17.04 7.33 0.68
C ARG A 188 -17.04 5.93 0.04
N GLU A 189 -16.91 5.80 -1.27
CA GLU A 189 -16.94 4.49 -1.96
C GLU A 189 -15.55 3.84 -2.18
N LEU A 190 -14.45 4.56 -1.96
CA LEU A 190 -13.10 4.09 -2.31
C LEU A 190 -12.57 2.92 -1.47
N ARG A 191 -13.25 2.58 -0.37
CA ARG A 191 -12.88 1.46 0.53
C ARG A 191 -13.63 0.15 0.26
N ALA A 192 -14.74 0.18 -0.47
CA ALA A 192 -15.58 -0.99 -0.68
C ALA A 192 -15.08 -1.91 -1.82
N SER A 193 -14.29 -1.39 -2.76
CA SER A 193 -13.85 -2.17 -3.94
C SER A 193 -12.80 -3.26 -3.63
N PHE A 194 -12.34 -3.35 -2.38
CA PHE A 194 -11.50 -4.46 -1.91
C PHE A 194 -12.34 -5.64 -1.40
N TYR A 195 -13.68 -5.51 -1.35
CA TYR A 195 -14.57 -6.39 -0.58
C TYR A 195 -15.69 -7.12 -1.32
N GLY A 196 -15.59 -7.21 -2.65
CA GLY A 196 -16.44 -8.11 -3.42
C GLY A 196 -17.46 -7.36 -4.27
N ALA A 197 -17.26 -7.45 -5.59
CA ALA A 197 -18.36 -7.47 -6.53
C ALA A 197 -18.58 -8.94 -6.90
N GLY A 198 -19.32 -9.65 -6.03
CA GLY A 198 -19.95 -10.92 -6.40
C GLY A 198 -21.17 -10.58 -7.25
N ALA A 199 -21.06 -10.71 -8.57
CA ALA A 199 -22.21 -10.65 -9.45
C ALA A 199 -23.03 -11.94 -9.25
N GLY A 200 -24.01 -11.89 -8.36
CA GLY A 200 -25.09 -12.88 -8.29
C GLY A 200 -26.11 -12.56 -9.38
N GLY A 201 -25.92 -13.13 -10.57
CA GLY A 201 -26.99 -13.22 -11.57
C GLY A 201 -28.03 -14.21 -11.07
N VAL A 202 -29.21 -13.73 -10.69
CA VAL A 202 -30.41 -14.55 -10.55
C VAL A 202 -31.21 -14.38 -11.84
N GLY A 203 -31.24 -15.45 -12.64
CA GLY A 203 -32.18 -15.70 -13.73
C GLY A 203 -32.16 -17.22 -13.95
N ASP A 204 -33.08 -17.94 -13.32
CA ASP A 204 -34.37 -18.41 -13.89
C ASP A 204 -34.16 -19.68 -14.73
N ASP A 205 -34.67 -20.84 -14.30
CA ASP A 205 -35.97 -21.34 -14.76
C ASP A 205 -36.25 -22.76 -14.22
N ARG A 206 -37.52 -23.14 -14.37
CA ARG A 206 -38.17 -24.40 -13.99
C ARG A 206 -37.71 -25.62 -14.79
#